data_AF-A0A6A6S591-F1
#
_entry.id   AF-A0A6A6S591-F1
#
_cell.length_a   1.000
_cell.length_b   1.000
_cell.length_c   1.000
_cell.angle_alpha   90.00
_cell.angle_beta   90.00
_cell.angle_gamma   90.00
#
_symmetry.space_group_name_H-M   'P 1'
#
loop_
_entity.id
_entity.type
_entity.pdbx_description
1 polymer ?
#
loop_
_entity_poly.entity_id
_entity_poly.type
_entity_poly.pdbx_seq_one_letter_code
_entity_poly.pdbx_strand_id
1 'polypeptide(L)'
;GNLPFSATKETIEAHFAKLQPFEIRMRTYKGDKKFMGTCFIEFERFDHMQTALTKYHHSLFADAKSKEGGRKINVELSAGGGGNTPARQEKIKAKNEKLSNERLRIRERQDEHEAKQKDRKDKKEARGVGKEEGAKEKKVPEEENVGIHPARLAMMKEQPKPWSKPATRQRF
;
A
#
# COMPACT_ATOMS: atom_id res chain seq x y z
N GLY A 1 -5.01 -6.73 17.62
CA GLY A 1 -4.75 -7.80 18.61
C GLY A 1 -3.25 -7.96 18.79
N ASN A 2 -2.82 -8.64 19.87
CA ASN A 2 -1.40 -8.79 20.24
C ASN A 2 -0.64 -7.44 20.37
N LEU A 3 -1.33 -6.39 20.80
CA LEU A 3 -0.70 -5.10 21.05
C LEU A 3 0.08 -5.16 22.37
N PRO A 4 1.19 -4.42 22.49
CA PRO A 4 1.88 -4.31 23.77
C PRO A 4 1.00 -3.59 24.79
N PHE A 5 1.11 -3.97 26.07
CA PHE A 5 0.32 -3.36 27.14
C PHE A 5 0.66 -1.88 27.39
N SER A 6 1.80 -1.42 26.88
CA SER A 6 2.24 -0.04 26.84
C SER A 6 1.57 0.79 25.73
N ALA A 7 0.84 0.17 24.79
CA ALA A 7 0.24 0.89 23.67
C ALA A 7 -0.82 1.89 24.16
N THR A 8 -0.70 3.11 23.67
CA THR A 8 -1.66 4.20 23.88
C THR A 8 -2.47 4.44 22.61
N LYS A 9 -3.59 5.19 22.74
CA LYS A 9 -4.40 5.59 21.58
C LYS A 9 -3.55 6.29 20.51
N GLU A 10 -2.68 7.21 20.93
CA GLU A 10 -1.77 7.97 20.06
C GLU A 10 -0.82 7.07 19.28
N THR A 11 -0.21 6.07 19.93
CA THR A 11 0.70 5.13 19.24
C THR A 11 -0.03 4.29 18.20
N ILE A 12 -1.27 3.90 18.46
CA ILE A 12 -2.11 3.15 17.51
C ILE A 12 -2.52 4.06 16.35
N GLU A 13 -2.94 5.29 16.64
CA GLU A 13 -3.29 6.28 15.63
C GLU A 13 -2.10 6.59 14.71
N ALA A 14 -0.89 6.74 15.28
CA ALA A 14 0.33 6.93 14.52
C ALA A 14 0.64 5.73 13.60
N HIS A 15 0.48 4.49 14.09
CA HIS A 15 0.70 3.29 13.30
C HIS A 15 -0.25 3.21 12.09
N PHE A 16 -1.50 3.62 12.28
CA PHE A 16 -2.56 3.60 11.26
C PHE A 16 -2.79 4.95 10.57
N ALA A 17 -1.94 5.96 10.78
CA ALA A 17 -2.18 7.34 10.32
C ALA A 17 -2.44 7.45 8.81
N LYS A 18 -1.78 6.62 8.01
CA LYS A 18 -1.97 6.54 6.54
C LYS A 18 -3.37 6.11 6.12
N LEU A 19 -4.12 5.47 7.01
CA LEU A 19 -5.45 4.94 6.75
C LEU A 19 -6.56 5.79 7.40
N GLN A 20 -6.21 6.85 8.13
CA GLN A 20 -7.14 7.79 8.78
C GLN A 20 -8.26 7.06 9.55
N PRO A 21 -7.93 6.41 10.68
CA PRO A 21 -8.94 5.74 11.50
C PRO A 21 -10.00 6.73 11.98
N PHE A 22 -11.27 6.37 11.85
CA PHE A 22 -12.41 7.19 12.28
C PHE A 22 -12.57 7.16 13.79
N GLU A 23 -12.61 5.96 14.38
CA GLU A 23 -12.70 5.78 15.82
C GLU A 23 -11.75 4.69 16.29
N ILE A 24 -11.06 4.93 17.40
CA ILE A 24 -10.21 3.93 18.07
C ILE A 24 -10.76 3.69 19.47
N ARG A 25 -11.35 2.51 19.67
CA ARG A 25 -11.88 2.06 20.95
C ARG A 25 -10.92 1.11 21.64
N MET A 26 -10.24 1.59 22.67
CA MET A 26 -9.32 0.80 23.50
C MET A 26 -10.10 -0.16 24.40
N ARG A 27 -9.68 -1.43 24.48
CA ARG A 27 -10.28 -2.39 25.41
C ARG A 27 -9.44 -2.49 26.67
N THR A 28 -10.09 -2.31 27.82
CA THR A 28 -9.46 -2.42 29.14
C THR A 28 -10.07 -3.56 29.97
N TYR A 29 -9.34 -4.03 30.98
CA TYR A 29 -9.89 -4.95 31.97
C TYR A 29 -10.98 -4.27 32.80
N LYS A 30 -11.98 -5.06 33.23
CA LYS A 30 -13.03 -4.60 34.13
C LYS A 30 -12.42 -4.37 35.51
N GLY A 31 -12.56 -3.17 36.08
CA GLY A 31 -12.00 -2.78 37.38
C GLY A 31 -10.70 -1.98 37.28
N ASP A 32 -9.69 -2.53 36.61
CA ASP A 32 -8.33 -1.97 36.69
C ASP A 32 -8.00 -0.85 35.68
N LYS A 33 -8.88 -0.57 34.71
CA LYS A 33 -8.63 0.33 33.55
C LYS A 33 -7.33 0.05 32.75
N LYS A 34 -6.61 -1.04 33.06
CA LYS A 34 -5.41 -1.48 32.35
C LYS A 34 -5.77 -1.91 30.94
N PHE A 35 -4.93 -1.53 29.96
CA PHE A 35 -5.09 -1.91 28.58
C PHE A 35 -4.90 -3.42 28.39
N MET A 36 -5.78 -4.04 27.61
CA MET A 36 -5.86 -5.49 27.48
C MET A 36 -5.10 -6.03 26.26
N GLY A 37 -4.32 -5.20 25.57
CA GLY A 37 -3.59 -5.60 24.35
C GLY A 37 -4.47 -5.77 23.10
N THR A 38 -5.71 -5.30 23.15
CA THR A 38 -6.62 -5.28 22.01
C THR A 38 -7.43 -3.98 21.94
N CYS A 39 -7.68 -3.49 20.74
CA CYS A 39 -8.52 -2.34 20.47
C CYS A 39 -9.42 -2.64 19.26
N PHE A 40 -10.48 -1.87 19.09
CA PHE A 40 -11.28 -1.84 17.88
C PHE A 40 -10.98 -0.54 17.15
N ILE A 41 -10.86 -0.64 15.83
CA ILE A 41 -10.64 0.51 14.96
C ILE A 41 -11.77 0.50 13.95
N GLU A 42 -12.44 1.63 13.82
CA GLU A 42 -13.44 1.87 12.80
C GLU A 42 -12.84 2.77 11.71
N PHE A 43 -13.17 2.47 10.46
CA PHE A 43 -12.75 3.25 9.30
C PHE A 43 -14.00 3.71 8.57
N GLU A 44 -14.03 4.96 8.16
CA GLU A 44 -15.14 5.50 7.36
C GLU A 44 -15.19 4.85 5.96
N ARG A 45 -14.01 4.57 5.39
CA ARG A 45 -13.88 4.00 4.05
C ARG A 45 -13.55 2.51 4.09
N PHE A 46 -14.26 1.76 3.24
CA PHE A 46 -14.03 0.32 3.05
C PHE A 46 -12.59 0.02 2.57
N ASP A 47 -12.04 0.84 1.65
CA ASP A 47 -10.69 0.67 1.10
C ASP A 47 -9.60 0.71 2.19
N HIS A 48 -9.78 1.58 3.19
CA HIS A 48 -8.85 1.72 4.31
C HIS A 48 -8.91 0.49 5.22
N MET A 49 -10.12 -0.01 5.51
CA MET A 49 -10.30 -1.25 6.25
C MET A 49 -9.66 -2.44 5.52
N GLN A 50 -9.89 -2.59 4.21
CA GLN A 50 -9.29 -3.66 3.41
C GLN A 50 -7.75 -3.56 3.40
N THR A 51 -7.22 -2.35 3.31
CA THR A 51 -5.76 -2.10 3.37
C THR A 51 -5.20 -2.45 4.75
N ALA A 52 -5.91 -2.14 5.84
CA ALA A 52 -5.52 -2.54 7.19
C ALA A 52 -5.47 -4.08 7.32
N LEU A 53 -6.50 -4.78 6.82
CA LEU A 53 -6.57 -6.24 6.89
C LEU A 53 -5.50 -6.93 6.06
N THR A 54 -5.06 -6.34 4.95
CA THR A 54 -4.10 -6.95 4.03
C THR A 54 -2.66 -6.59 4.35
N LYS A 55 -2.37 -5.30 4.56
CA LYS A 55 -0.99 -4.79 4.72
C LYS A 55 -0.55 -4.71 6.17
N TYR A 56 -1.46 -4.54 7.12
CA TYR A 56 -1.12 -4.31 8.53
C TYR A 56 -1.27 -5.56 9.41
N HIS A 57 -1.84 -6.64 8.89
CA HIS A 57 -1.84 -7.93 9.58
C HIS A 57 -0.39 -8.47 9.67
N HIS A 58 0.07 -8.75 10.88
CA HIS A 58 1.46 -9.09 11.23
C HIS A 58 2.49 -7.98 10.99
N SER A 59 2.05 -6.72 10.86
CA SER A 59 2.98 -5.59 10.88
C SER A 59 3.68 -5.48 12.24
N LEU A 60 4.92 -4.99 12.23
CA LEU A 60 5.69 -4.72 13.45
C LEU A 60 5.18 -3.43 14.08
N PHE A 61 4.68 -3.53 15.31
CA PHE A 61 4.28 -2.40 16.13
C PHE A 61 5.38 -2.10 17.15
N ALA A 62 5.82 -0.84 17.19
CA ALA A 62 6.89 -0.43 18.10
C ALA A 62 6.46 -0.62 19.56
N ASP A 63 7.30 -1.26 20.36
CA ASP A 63 7.10 -1.42 21.80
C ASP A 63 8.34 -0.91 22.52
N ALA A 64 8.20 0.20 23.24
CA ALA A 64 9.30 0.80 24.00
C ALA A 64 9.90 -0.14 25.05
N LYS A 65 9.19 -1.22 25.43
CA LYS A 65 9.64 -2.20 26.42
C LYS A 65 10.22 -3.47 25.80
N SER A 66 10.10 -3.66 24.49
CA SER A 66 10.62 -4.86 23.81
C SER A 66 12.08 -4.66 23.43
N LYS A 67 12.95 -5.57 23.87
CA LYS A 67 14.38 -5.60 23.50
C LYS A 67 14.59 -5.83 21.98
N GLU A 68 13.59 -6.37 21.31
CA GLU A 68 13.61 -6.73 19.88
C GLU A 68 12.95 -5.68 18.97
N GLY A 69 12.66 -4.48 19.48
CA GLY A 69 12.21 -3.34 18.65
C GLY A 69 10.73 -3.32 18.27
N GLY A 70 9.95 -4.36 18.62
CA GLY A 70 8.49 -4.33 18.44
C GLY A 70 7.78 -5.66 18.67
N ARG A 71 6.46 -5.68 18.46
CA ARG A 71 5.59 -6.87 18.47
C ARG A 71 4.84 -6.98 17.15
N LYS A 72 4.70 -8.20 16.62
CA LYS A 72 3.83 -8.45 15.45
C LYS A 72 2.36 -8.40 15.87
N ILE A 73 1.60 -7.47 15.30
CA ILE A 73 0.19 -7.28 15.67
C ILE A 73 -0.76 -8.02 14.75
N ASN A 74 -1.92 -8.38 15.29
CA ASN A 74 -2.99 -9.02 14.53
C ASN A 74 -4.04 -7.98 14.15
N VAL A 75 -4.35 -7.88 12.85
CA VAL A 75 -5.46 -7.07 12.33
C VAL A 75 -6.48 -7.99 11.67
N GLU A 76 -7.68 -8.05 12.24
CA GLU A 76 -8.71 -9.04 11.88
C GLU A 76 -10.09 -8.39 11.88
N LEU A 77 -11.04 -8.99 11.17
CA LEU A 77 -12.43 -8.55 11.15
C LEU A 77 -13.08 -8.83 12.51
N SER A 78 -13.72 -7.82 13.06
CA SER A 78 -14.59 -8.00 14.22
C SER A 78 -15.97 -8.53 13.78
N ALA A 79 -16.57 -9.35 14.62
CA ALA A 79 -18.00 -9.67 14.56
C ALA A 79 -18.69 -9.02 15.76
N GLY A 80 -19.69 -8.19 15.48
CA GLY A 80 -20.60 -7.66 16.51
C GLY A 80 -21.39 -8.79 17.18
N GLY A 81 -21.87 -8.53 18.41
CA GLY A 81 -22.61 -9.50 19.23
C GLY A 81 -21.72 -10.18 20.29
N GLY A 82 -21.23 -9.41 21.25
CA GLY A 82 -20.18 -9.78 22.21
C GLY A 82 -20.32 -11.14 22.92
N GLY A 83 -19.21 -11.63 23.48
CA GLY A 83 -19.11 -12.91 24.17
C GLY A 83 -18.44 -14.01 23.33
N ASN A 84 -18.39 -15.22 23.87
CA ASN A 84 -17.94 -16.45 23.20
C ASN A 84 -19.14 -17.30 22.75
N THR A 85 -20.20 -16.67 22.25
CA THR A 85 -21.37 -17.40 21.76
C THR A 85 -21.02 -18.19 20.49
N PRO A 86 -21.60 -19.39 20.29
CA PRO A 86 -21.33 -20.21 19.12
C PRO A 86 -21.69 -19.48 17.82
N ALA A 87 -22.82 -18.77 17.81
CA ALA A 87 -23.24 -17.94 16.68
C ALA A 87 -22.22 -16.84 16.31
N ARG A 88 -21.48 -16.28 17.28
CA ARG A 88 -20.39 -15.33 16.99
C ARG A 88 -19.19 -16.06 16.42
N GLN A 89 -18.81 -17.21 16.98
CA GLN A 89 -17.67 -17.99 16.50
C GLN A 89 -17.86 -18.42 15.05
N GLU A 90 -19.05 -18.90 14.67
CA GLU A 90 -19.38 -19.26 13.29
C GLU A 90 -19.28 -18.07 12.33
N LYS A 91 -19.86 -16.91 12.70
CA LYS A 91 -19.74 -15.67 11.92
C LYS A 91 -18.29 -15.24 11.72
N ILE A 92 -17.45 -15.36 12.74
CA ILE A 92 -16.02 -15.05 12.66
C ILE A 92 -15.33 -16.05 11.74
N LYS A 93 -15.61 -17.34 11.88
CA LYS A 93 -14.99 -18.40 11.08
C LYS A 93 -15.29 -18.23 9.59
N ALA A 94 -16.55 -18.00 9.23
CA ALA A 94 -16.97 -17.73 7.85
C ALA A 94 -16.31 -16.46 7.27
N LYS A 95 -16.22 -15.39 8.05
CA LYS A 95 -15.52 -14.16 7.63
C LYS A 95 -14.02 -14.37 7.43
N ASN A 96 -13.39 -15.11 8.34
CA ASN A 96 -11.95 -15.38 8.30
C ASN A 96 -11.59 -16.28 7.12
N GLU A 97 -12.41 -17.30 6.83
CA GLU A 97 -12.22 -18.17 5.66
C GLU A 97 -12.34 -17.40 4.35
N LYS A 98 -13.36 -16.53 4.23
CA LYS A 98 -13.47 -15.64 3.07
C LYS A 98 -12.24 -14.73 2.94
N LEU A 99 -11.79 -14.15 4.05
CA LEU A 99 -10.62 -13.26 4.07
C LEU A 99 -9.31 -14.01 3.73
N SER A 100 -9.12 -15.24 4.21
CA SER A 100 -7.94 -16.04 3.89
C SER A 100 -7.92 -16.44 2.42
N ASN A 101 -9.05 -16.82 1.85
CA ASN A 101 -9.16 -17.17 0.43
C ASN A 101 -8.86 -15.95 -0.45
N GLU A 102 -9.33 -14.77 -0.07
CA GLU A 102 -9.01 -13.53 -0.78
C GLU A 102 -7.52 -13.17 -0.68
N ARG A 103 -6.89 -13.36 0.48
CA ARG A 103 -5.44 -13.18 0.64
C ARG A 103 -4.63 -14.14 -0.23
N LEU A 104 -5.03 -15.41 -0.31
CA LEU A 104 -4.37 -16.40 -1.17
C LEU A 104 -4.47 -15.99 -2.64
N ARG A 105 -5.68 -15.62 -3.10
CA ARG A 105 -5.90 -15.18 -4.48
C ARG A 105 -5.11 -13.92 -4.85
N ILE A 106 -4.98 -12.97 -3.91
CA ILE A 106 -4.17 -11.77 -4.13
C ILE A 106 -2.69 -12.15 -4.25
N ARG A 107 -2.20 -13.06 -3.40
CA ARG A 107 -0.82 -13.54 -3.43
C ARG A 107 -0.51 -14.26 -4.74
N GLU A 108 -1.35 -15.21 -5.15
CA GLU A 108 -1.20 -15.91 -6.44
C GLU A 108 -1.12 -14.94 -7.61
N ARG A 109 -2.01 -13.93 -7.65
CA ARG A 109 -1.99 -12.90 -8.70
C ARG A 109 -0.71 -12.05 -8.67
N GLN A 110 -0.21 -11.74 -7.48
CA GLN A 110 1.06 -11.00 -7.33
C GLN A 110 2.24 -11.83 -7.83
N ASP A 111 2.30 -13.11 -7.45
CA ASP A 111 3.34 -14.05 -7.84
C ASP A 111 3.33 -14.26 -9.37
N GLU A 112 2.16 -14.42 -9.99
CA GLU A 112 2.01 -14.51 -11.45
C GLU A 112 2.46 -13.24 -12.18
N HIS A 113 2.11 -12.06 -11.64
CA HIS A 113 2.52 -10.79 -12.24
C HIS A 113 4.03 -10.59 -12.10
N GLU A 114 4.60 -10.89 -10.93
CA GLU A 114 6.05 -10.79 -10.70
C GLU A 114 6.81 -11.76 -11.61
N ALA A 115 6.34 -12.99 -11.79
CA ALA A 115 6.91 -13.95 -12.74
C ALA A 115 6.87 -13.40 -14.18
N LYS A 116 5.73 -12.88 -14.64
CA LYS A 116 5.62 -12.26 -15.98
C LYS A 116 6.55 -11.05 -16.15
N GLN A 117 6.76 -10.25 -15.10
CA GLN A 117 7.68 -9.11 -15.16
C GLN A 117 9.15 -9.57 -15.17
N LYS A 118 9.51 -10.59 -14.39
CA LYS A 118 10.84 -11.22 -14.44
C LYS A 118 11.11 -11.81 -15.82
N ASP A 119 10.19 -12.60 -16.37
CA ASP A 119 10.30 -13.14 -17.73
C ASP A 119 10.48 -12.05 -18.80
N ARG A 120 9.75 -10.94 -18.67
CA ARG A 120 9.90 -9.77 -19.58
C ARG A 120 11.25 -9.10 -19.40
N LYS A 121 11.77 -8.97 -18.17
CA LYS A 121 13.08 -8.40 -17.87
C LYS A 121 14.19 -9.30 -18.40
N ASP A 122 14.12 -10.60 -18.15
CA ASP A 122 15.08 -11.60 -18.61
C ASP A 122 15.09 -11.68 -20.14
N LYS A 123 13.91 -11.64 -20.81
CA LYS A 123 13.85 -11.51 -22.28
C LYS A 123 14.45 -10.21 -22.80
N LYS A 124 14.33 -9.10 -22.06
CA LYS A 124 14.90 -7.81 -22.46
C LYS A 124 16.42 -7.79 -22.29
N GLU A 125 16.93 -8.41 -21.23
CA GLU A 125 18.36 -8.59 -20.96
C GLU A 125 18.99 -9.58 -21.95
N ALA A 126 18.34 -10.71 -22.24
CA ALA A 126 18.77 -11.69 -23.24
C ALA A 126 18.72 -11.15 -24.69
N ARG A 127 17.85 -10.16 -24.97
CA ARG A 127 17.82 -9.45 -26.26
C ARG A 127 18.91 -8.37 -26.40
N GLY A 128 19.80 -8.24 -25.42
CA GLY A 128 21.01 -7.42 -25.56
C GLY A 128 20.73 -5.96 -25.92
N VAL A 129 19.70 -5.33 -25.34
CA VAL A 129 19.65 -3.86 -25.30
C VAL A 129 20.58 -3.40 -24.18
N GLY A 130 21.87 -3.69 -24.36
CA GLY A 130 22.95 -3.12 -23.59
C GLY A 130 23.08 -1.66 -23.98
N LYS A 131 23.13 -0.78 -22.98
CA LYS A 131 23.85 0.47 -23.10
C LYS A 131 25.26 0.14 -23.60
N GLU A 132 25.60 0.54 -24.82
CA GLU A 132 26.99 0.73 -25.19
C GLU A 132 27.45 2.08 -24.61
N GLU A 133 28.24 2.01 -23.56
CA GLU A 133 29.17 3.07 -23.17
C GLU A 133 30.52 2.76 -23.81
N GLY A 134 31.01 3.62 -24.72
CA GLY A 134 32.42 3.57 -25.16
C GLY A 134 32.80 4.22 -26.50
N ALA A 135 33.29 5.46 -26.42
CA ALA A 135 34.36 6.09 -27.23
C ALA A 135 34.10 6.74 -28.62
N LYS A 136 34.31 8.07 -28.59
CA LYS A 136 34.53 9.11 -29.63
C LYS A 136 35.17 8.68 -30.97
N GLU A 137 34.59 9.16 -32.10
CA GLU A 137 35.13 10.28 -32.90
C GLU A 137 34.15 10.82 -33.99
N LYS A 138 33.84 12.13 -33.87
CA LYS A 138 33.34 13.16 -34.82
C LYS A 138 32.53 12.82 -36.10
N LYS A 139 31.26 13.28 -36.12
CA LYS A 139 30.74 14.44 -36.92
C LYS A 139 29.29 14.79 -36.48
N VAL A 140 29.04 16.07 -36.18
CA VAL A 140 27.73 16.71 -35.84
C VAL A 140 27.36 17.59 -37.06
N PRO A 141 26.09 17.73 -37.55
CA PRO A 141 24.82 18.01 -36.83
C PRO A 141 23.65 17.07 -37.26
N GLU A 142 22.46 16.95 -36.65
CA GLU A 142 21.62 17.79 -35.79
C GLU A 142 21.08 16.97 -34.59
N GLU A 143 21.18 17.52 -33.38
CA GLU A 143 20.68 16.91 -32.14
C GLU A 143 19.57 17.78 -31.53
N GLU A 144 18.30 17.38 -31.59
CA GLU A 144 17.28 17.94 -30.67
C GLU A 144 16.16 16.95 -30.25
N ASN A 145 16.24 15.65 -30.56
CA ASN A 145 15.11 14.75 -30.27
C ASN A 145 15.48 13.34 -29.75
N VAL A 146 16.58 13.20 -29.00
CA VAL A 146 16.88 11.94 -28.29
C VAL A 146 16.31 12.01 -26.88
N GLY A 147 15.18 11.33 -26.65
CA GLY A 147 14.55 11.20 -25.33
C GLY A 147 13.08 11.61 -25.24
N ILE A 148 12.50 12.12 -26.33
CA ILE A 148 11.09 12.49 -26.39
C ILE A 148 10.27 11.30 -26.91
N HIS A 149 9.27 10.87 -26.14
CA HIS A 149 8.35 9.78 -26.52
C HIS A 149 7.66 10.11 -27.87
N PRO A 150 7.49 9.15 -28.80
CA PRO A 150 7.06 9.42 -30.18
C PRO A 150 5.75 10.21 -30.28
N ALA A 151 4.79 9.94 -29.38
CA ALA A 151 3.53 10.69 -29.31
C ALA A 151 3.71 12.19 -29.02
N ARG A 152 4.74 12.56 -28.24
CA ARG A 152 5.04 13.95 -27.87
C ARG A 152 5.79 14.67 -28.99
N LEU A 153 6.61 13.93 -29.74
CA LEU A 153 7.30 14.43 -30.93
C LEU A 153 6.32 14.71 -32.08
N ALA A 154 5.29 13.86 -32.25
CA ALA A 154 4.20 14.10 -33.19
C ALA A 154 3.43 15.39 -32.87
N MET A 155 3.13 15.64 -31.59
CA MET A 155 2.45 16.87 -31.17
C MET A 155 3.29 18.15 -31.36
N MET A 156 4.63 18.08 -31.26
CA MET A 156 5.49 19.24 -31.52
C MET A 156 5.66 19.52 -33.02
N LYS A 157 5.53 18.51 -33.88
CA LYS A 157 5.55 18.67 -35.34
C LYS A 157 4.22 19.16 -35.91
N GLU A 158 3.11 18.96 -35.21
CA GLU A 158 1.82 19.51 -35.60
C GLU A 158 1.79 21.02 -35.37
N GLN A 159 1.64 21.78 -36.46
CA GLN A 159 1.45 23.23 -36.41
C GLN A 159 0.20 23.56 -35.57
N PRO A 160 0.23 24.67 -34.79
CA PRO A 160 -0.92 25.06 -33.99
C PRO A 160 -2.12 25.29 -34.91
N LYS A 161 -3.22 24.59 -34.59
CA LYS A 161 -4.47 24.72 -35.33
C LYS A 161 -4.90 26.20 -35.29
N PRO A 162 -5.47 26.76 -36.37
CA PRO A 162 -5.73 28.20 -36.50
C PRO A 162 -6.68 28.80 -35.45
N TRP A 163 -7.33 27.96 -34.64
CA TRP A 163 -8.20 28.39 -33.54
C TRP A 163 -7.53 28.34 -32.15
N SER A 164 -6.29 27.84 -32.05
CA SER A 164 -5.50 27.75 -30.81
C SER A 164 -4.81 29.08 -30.53
N LYS A 165 -5.43 29.94 -29.69
CA LYS A 165 -4.77 31.15 -29.19
C LYS A 165 -3.68 30.79 -28.16
N PRO A 166 -2.44 31.30 -28.27
CA PRO A 166 -1.44 31.12 -27.23
C PRO A 166 -1.91 31.86 -25.96
N ALA A 167 -1.81 31.20 -24.81
CA ALA A 167 -2.16 31.80 -23.53
C ALA A 167 -1.12 32.85 -23.13
N THR A 168 -1.38 34.13 -23.44
CA THR A 168 -0.65 35.26 -22.89
C THR A 168 -0.97 35.40 -21.41
N ARG A 169 -0.15 34.79 -20.56
CA ARG A 169 -0.23 34.98 -19.12
C ARG A 169 0.50 36.27 -18.76
N GLN A 170 -0.19 37.40 -18.89
CA GLN A 170 0.29 38.69 -18.43
C GLN A 170 0.32 38.66 -16.90
N ARG A 171 1.52 38.63 -16.32
CA ARG A 171 1.70 38.81 -14.87
C ARG A 171 1.48 40.28 -14.57
N PHE A 172 0.50 40.57 -13.72
CA PHE A 172 0.43 41.78 -12.92
C PHE A 172 1.02 41.49 -11.54
#